data_AF-A0A4Y9JA48-F1
#
_entry.id   AF-A0A4Y9JA48-F1
#
_cell.length_a   1.000
_cell.length_b   1.000
_cell.length_c   1.000
_cell.angle_alpha   90.00
_cell.angle_beta   90.00
_cell.angle_gamma   90.00
#
_symmetry.space_group_name_H-M   'P 1'
#
loop_
_entity.id
_entity.type
_entity.pdbx_description
1 polymer ?
#
loop_
_entity_poly.entity_id
_entity_poly.type
_entity_poly.pdbx_seq_one_letter_code
_entity_poly.pdbx_strand_id
1 'polypeptide(L)'
;MVGEKRCERGKAVGQFLSVAIGCFLSASLLVACQEQHSTGASFASSSFQQQTEGKMTEQKVTEITIHIGAEAFSVSLENNQAVRELVEMLTSGPLTVTVDDYAGFEKVGNLGRTLTSGEHQMTTHNGDIVLYNSRQLVLFYGSNTWSYTKIGTVKDKENWKQVLKEAGQSLTVRLTLSEILE
;
A
#
# COMPACT_ATOMS: atom_id res chain seq x y z
N MET A 1 57.50 -26.54 -26.04
CA MET A 1 56.89 -27.87 -25.86
C MET A 1 55.45 -27.66 -25.41
N VAL A 2 54.51 -28.27 -26.14
CA VAL A 2 53.20 -28.82 -25.71
C VAL A 2 52.32 -27.92 -24.82
N GLY A 3 51.07 -27.59 -25.12
CA GLY A 3 50.16 -28.07 -26.16
C GLY A 3 48.79 -27.42 -25.97
N GLU A 4 48.11 -27.26 -27.10
CA GLU A 4 46.71 -26.93 -27.33
C GLU A 4 45.70 -27.53 -26.33
N LYS A 5 44.55 -26.87 -26.09
CA LYS A 5 43.24 -27.32 -26.62
C LYS A 5 42.12 -26.27 -26.46
N ARG A 6 41.50 -26.02 -27.61
CA ARG A 6 40.29 -25.28 -27.96
C ARG A 6 39.02 -25.87 -27.34
N CYS A 7 38.01 -25.04 -27.07
CA CYS A 7 36.61 -25.45 -27.20
C CYS A 7 35.81 -24.31 -27.86
N GLU A 8 35.38 -24.55 -29.09
CA GLU A 8 34.35 -23.78 -29.81
C GLU A 8 33.02 -24.55 -29.79
N ARG A 9 31.91 -23.81 -29.85
CA ARG A 9 30.60 -24.10 -30.51
C ARG A 9 29.60 -23.05 -30.00
N GLY A 10 28.72 -22.39 -30.75
CA GLY A 10 28.37 -22.41 -32.16
C GLY A 10 27.06 -21.61 -32.36
N LYS A 11 27.06 -20.73 -33.37
CA LYS A 11 25.98 -20.05 -34.13
C LYS A 11 24.50 -20.26 -33.78
N ALA A 12 23.72 -19.16 -33.87
CA ALA A 12 22.55 -19.10 -34.76
C ALA A 12 22.23 -17.66 -35.18
N VAL A 13 22.23 -17.44 -36.51
CA VAL A 13 21.75 -16.27 -37.24
C VAL A 13 20.29 -16.54 -37.63
N GLY A 14 19.42 -15.52 -37.60
CA GLY A 14 18.02 -15.67 -38.04
C GLY A 14 17.32 -14.34 -38.24
N GLN A 15 17.61 -13.70 -39.36
CA GLN A 15 16.92 -12.54 -39.93
C GLN A 15 15.69 -13.04 -40.70
N PHE A 16 14.49 -12.49 -40.47
CA PHE A 16 13.38 -12.61 -41.42
C PHE A 16 12.56 -11.32 -41.50
N LEU A 17 12.45 -10.85 -42.75
CA LEU A 17 11.66 -9.74 -43.25
C LEU A 17 10.15 -9.99 -43.12
N SER A 18 9.42 -8.94 -42.73
CA SER A 18 8.30 -8.30 -43.43
C SER A 18 7.36 -9.16 -44.29
N VAL A 19 6.05 -9.16 -43.98
CA VAL A 19 4.95 -8.90 -44.94
C VAL A 19 3.76 -8.27 -44.19
N ALA A 20 3.22 -7.21 -44.78
CA ALA A 20 2.08 -6.40 -44.34
C ALA A 20 0.72 -6.98 -44.79
N ILE A 21 -0.32 -6.12 -44.79
CA ILE A 21 -1.71 -6.26 -45.31
C ILE A 21 -2.70 -6.57 -44.18
N GLY A 22 -3.73 -5.77 -43.87
CA GLY A 22 -4.26 -4.58 -44.53
C GLY A 22 -5.76 -4.47 -44.22
N CYS A 23 -6.22 -3.25 -43.98
CA CYS A 23 -7.56 -2.69 -44.19
C CYS A 23 -8.82 -3.57 -44.02
N PHE A 24 -9.68 -3.21 -43.06
CA PHE A 24 -11.12 -3.08 -43.34
C PHE A 24 -11.66 -1.80 -42.68
N LEU A 25 -11.64 -0.73 -43.49
CA LEU A 25 -12.50 0.44 -43.34
C LEU A 25 -13.82 0.10 -44.04
N SER A 26 -14.95 0.23 -43.34
CA SER A 26 -16.24 0.41 -43.98
C SER A 26 -16.99 1.53 -43.28
N ALA A 27 -16.86 2.73 -43.83
CA ALA A 27 -17.75 3.85 -43.59
C ALA A 27 -18.66 4.00 -44.82
N SER A 28 -19.97 4.21 -44.59
CA SER A 28 -21.00 4.80 -45.47
C SER A 28 -22.34 4.11 -45.20
N LEU A 29 -23.50 4.74 -45.13
CA LEU A 29 -23.98 6.13 -45.07
C LEU A 29 -25.51 5.95 -44.92
N LEU A 30 -26.20 6.79 -44.14
CA LEU A 30 -27.52 7.38 -44.47
C LEU A 30 -28.20 7.96 -43.21
N VAL A 31 -28.43 9.26 -43.31
CA VAL A 31 -29.31 10.08 -42.49
C VAL A 31 -30.76 9.83 -42.90
N ALA A 32 -31.68 9.76 -41.92
CA ALA A 32 -33.07 10.16 -42.09
C ALA A 32 -33.67 10.54 -40.73
N CYS A 33 -34.25 11.75 -40.65
CA CYS A 33 -34.99 12.29 -39.52
C CYS A 33 -36.38 11.65 -39.39
N GLN A 34 -36.88 11.47 -38.16
CA GLN A 34 -38.29 11.72 -37.85
C GLN A 34 -38.50 11.97 -36.35
N GLU A 35 -39.10 13.13 -36.06
CA GLU A 35 -39.85 13.41 -34.83
C GLU A 35 -41.06 12.47 -34.72
N GLN A 36 -41.60 12.29 -33.51
CA GLN A 36 -42.98 12.61 -33.14
C GLN A 36 -43.24 12.22 -31.67
N HIS A 37 -43.50 13.25 -30.87
CA HIS A 37 -44.51 13.41 -29.82
C HIS A 37 -45.30 12.19 -29.28
N SER A 38 -45.47 12.16 -27.96
CA SER A 38 -46.77 12.21 -27.24
C SER A 38 -46.98 11.16 -26.14
N THR A 39 -47.32 11.72 -24.97
CA THR A 39 -48.33 11.26 -24.01
C THR A 39 -48.17 9.89 -23.33
N GLY A 40 -47.96 9.96 -22.01
CA GLY A 40 -49.05 9.63 -21.10
C GLY A 40 -49.09 8.22 -20.49
N ALA A 41 -49.22 8.24 -19.17
CA ALA A 41 -49.86 7.26 -18.29
C ALA A 41 -49.03 6.08 -17.73
N SER A 42 -48.97 6.11 -16.39
CA SER A 42 -48.64 5.04 -15.44
C SER A 42 -49.14 3.67 -15.84
N PHE A 43 -48.33 2.63 -15.58
CA PHE A 43 -48.85 1.35 -15.10
C PHE A 43 -47.90 0.70 -14.09
N ALA A 44 -48.47 0.51 -12.90
CA ALA A 44 -48.32 -0.58 -11.94
C ALA A 44 -46.97 -1.29 -11.75
N SER A 45 -46.52 -1.20 -10.49
CA SER A 45 -46.21 -2.34 -9.62
C SER A 45 -45.28 -3.42 -10.18
N SER A 46 -44.02 -3.37 -9.75
CA SER A 46 -43.26 -4.59 -9.52
C SER A 46 -42.64 -4.53 -8.13
N SER A 47 -43.07 -5.48 -7.30
CA SER A 47 -42.43 -5.87 -6.06
C SER A 47 -40.98 -6.25 -6.34
N PHE A 48 -40.06 -5.32 -6.08
CA PHE A 48 -38.64 -5.67 -6.07
C PHE A 48 -38.25 -6.12 -4.67
N GLN A 49 -37.84 -7.38 -4.66
CA GLN A 49 -37.28 -8.16 -3.57
C GLN A 49 -36.48 -7.31 -2.58
N GLN A 50 -36.85 -7.43 -1.31
CA GLN A 50 -36.04 -7.02 -0.17
C GLN A 50 -34.75 -7.83 -0.21
N GLN A 51 -33.69 -7.24 -0.79
CA GLN A 51 -32.34 -7.74 -0.63
C GLN A 51 -32.00 -7.64 0.86
N THR A 52 -31.95 -8.79 1.49
CA THR A 52 -31.25 -8.99 2.75
C THR A 52 -29.77 -8.81 2.45
N GLU A 53 -29.28 -7.58 2.57
CA GLU A 53 -27.87 -7.33 2.77
C GLU A 53 -27.49 -8.01 4.09
N GLY A 54 -26.94 -9.22 3.98
CA GLY A 54 -26.12 -9.80 5.02
C GLY A 54 -24.99 -8.81 5.26
N LYS A 55 -25.13 -8.02 6.33
CA LYS A 55 -24.06 -7.20 6.90
C LYS A 55 -22.96 -8.15 7.37
N MET A 56 -22.14 -8.59 6.43
CA MET A 56 -20.82 -9.11 6.74
C MET A 56 -20.09 -7.94 7.38
N THR A 57 -20.03 -7.92 8.70
CA THR A 57 -19.27 -6.92 9.43
C THR A 57 -17.82 -7.10 9.04
N GLU A 58 -17.34 -6.30 8.10
CA GLU A 58 -15.93 -6.07 7.88
C GLU A 58 -15.36 -5.64 9.23
N GLN A 59 -14.67 -6.56 9.92
CA GLN A 59 -14.01 -6.26 11.18
C GLN A 59 -12.90 -5.25 10.87
N LYS A 60 -13.20 -3.97 11.12
CA LYS A 60 -12.25 -2.88 10.91
C LYS A 60 -11.11 -3.02 11.92
N VAL A 61 -9.93 -3.36 11.44
CA VAL A 61 -8.70 -3.32 12.24
C VAL A 61 -8.41 -1.86 12.62
N THR A 62 -8.39 -1.58 13.91
CA THR A 62 -8.10 -0.25 14.46
C THR A 62 -6.73 -0.16 15.13
N GLU A 63 -6.04 -1.30 15.25
CA GLU A 63 -4.76 -1.39 15.94
C GLU A 63 -3.84 -2.43 15.28
N ILE A 64 -2.54 -2.11 15.25
CA ILE A 64 -1.46 -3.07 14.97
C ILE A 64 -0.47 -3.07 16.13
N THR A 65 0.42 -4.06 16.15
CA THR A 65 1.53 -4.10 17.09
C THR A 65 2.86 -3.95 16.35
N ILE A 66 3.74 -3.08 16.84
CA ILE A 66 5.15 -2.99 16.44
C ILE A 66 6.01 -3.67 17.50
N HIS A 67 6.79 -4.66 17.09
CA HIS A 67 7.72 -5.37 17.96
C HIS A 67 9.14 -4.86 17.75
N ILE A 68 9.84 -4.57 18.86
CA ILE A 68 11.25 -4.16 18.91
C ILE A 68 11.98 -5.02 19.93
N GLY A 69 12.70 -6.05 19.47
CA GLY A 69 13.27 -7.04 20.38
C GLY A 69 12.17 -7.78 21.16
N ALA A 70 12.17 -7.64 22.49
CA ALA A 70 11.15 -8.22 23.38
C ALA A 70 9.99 -7.27 23.68
N GLU A 71 10.09 -6.00 23.29
CA GLU A 71 9.07 -4.98 23.54
C GLU A 71 8.02 -4.98 22.43
N ALA A 72 6.76 -4.76 22.82
CA ALA A 72 5.61 -4.72 21.92
C ALA A 72 4.81 -3.43 22.12
N PHE A 73 4.58 -2.70 21.04
CA PHE A 73 3.94 -1.39 21.05
C PHE A 73 2.63 -1.43 20.27
N SER A 74 1.51 -1.25 20.95
CA SER A 74 0.21 -1.02 20.32
C SER A 74 0.17 0.33 19.61
N VAL A 75 -0.24 0.32 18.35
CA VAL A 75 -0.38 1.50 17.50
C VAL A 75 -1.83 1.69 17.09
N SER A 76 -2.45 2.75 17.61
CA SER A 76 -3.78 3.18 17.17
C SER A 76 -3.69 3.69 15.73
N LEU A 77 -4.43 3.07 14.81
CA LEU A 77 -4.38 3.36 13.39
C LEU A 77 -5.30 4.51 12.97
N GLU A 78 -4.84 5.29 11.99
CA GLU A 78 -5.67 6.27 11.27
C GLU A 78 -6.66 5.59 10.31
N ASN A 79 -7.67 6.32 9.86
CA ASN A 79 -8.61 5.84 8.84
C ASN A 79 -8.27 6.39 7.45
N ASN A 80 -7.30 5.79 6.76
CA ASN A 80 -6.91 6.19 5.41
C ASN A 80 -6.49 5.01 4.52
N GLN A 81 -6.22 5.27 3.24
CA GLN A 81 -5.93 4.24 2.26
C GLN A 81 -4.59 3.53 2.53
N ALA A 82 -3.54 4.26 2.88
CA ALA A 82 -2.24 3.67 3.22
C ALA A 82 -2.35 2.69 4.40
N VAL A 83 -3.15 3.02 5.42
CA VAL A 83 -3.42 2.11 6.54
C VAL A 83 -4.15 0.85 6.09
N ARG A 84 -5.17 0.96 5.21
CA ARG A 84 -5.89 -0.22 4.70
C ARG A 84 -4.96 -1.17 3.95
N GLU A 85 -4.10 -0.63 3.09
CA GLU A 85 -3.12 -1.43 2.34
C GLU A 85 -2.03 -2.01 3.25
N LEU A 86 -1.58 -1.27 4.27
CA LEU A 86 -0.68 -1.81 5.29
C LEU A 86 -1.33 -2.96 6.06
N VAL A 87 -2.57 -2.82 6.48
CA VAL A 87 -3.33 -3.88 7.15
C VAL A 87 -3.47 -5.10 6.24
N GLU A 88 -3.78 -4.91 4.95
CA GLU A 88 -3.83 -6.00 3.96
C GLU A 88 -2.47 -6.69 3.78
N MET A 89 -1.36 -5.96 3.84
CA MET A 89 -0.04 -6.60 3.87
C MET A 89 0.13 -7.47 5.13
N LEU A 90 -0.37 -7.01 6.27
CA LEU A 90 -0.25 -7.72 7.55
C LEU A 90 -1.18 -8.93 7.68
N THR A 91 -2.31 -8.97 6.95
CA THR A 91 -3.15 -10.19 6.86
C THR A 91 -2.42 -11.32 6.14
N SER A 92 -1.51 -10.98 5.21
CA SER A 92 -0.65 -11.97 4.52
C SER A 92 0.51 -12.46 5.39
N GLY A 93 0.80 -11.77 6.49
CA GLY A 93 1.81 -12.17 7.48
C GLY A 93 2.56 -10.97 8.07
N PRO A 94 3.41 -11.22 9.09
CA PRO A 94 4.20 -10.16 9.71
C PRO A 94 5.13 -9.44 8.74
N LEU A 95 5.16 -8.11 8.80
CA LEU A 95 6.08 -7.29 8.00
C LEU A 95 7.32 -6.96 8.82
N THR A 96 8.51 -7.24 8.30
CA THR A 96 9.78 -6.90 8.96
C THR A 96 10.46 -5.77 8.19
N VAL A 97 10.89 -4.72 8.90
CA VAL A 97 11.53 -3.54 8.33
C VAL A 97 12.78 -3.22 9.15
N THR A 98 13.93 -3.13 8.51
CA THR A 98 15.11 -2.50 9.11
C THR A 98 14.95 -0.99 9.00
N VAL A 99 15.09 -0.31 10.13
CA VAL A 99 14.96 1.14 10.25
C VAL A 99 16.26 1.70 10.81
N ASP A 100 16.74 2.80 10.21
CA ASP A 100 17.98 3.45 10.59
C ASP A 100 17.69 4.80 11.24
N ASP A 101 18.54 5.20 12.19
CA ASP A 101 18.46 6.50 12.82
C ASP A 101 18.71 7.61 11.81
N TYR A 102 17.85 8.62 11.87
CA TYR A 102 18.01 9.82 11.08
C TYR A 102 17.82 11.05 11.98
N ALA A 103 18.84 11.91 11.97
CA ALA A 103 18.88 13.18 12.67
C ALA A 103 18.60 13.13 14.20
N GLY A 104 18.65 11.96 14.84
CA GLY A 104 18.50 11.81 16.29
C GLY A 104 17.08 12.03 16.82
N PHE A 105 16.05 11.95 15.96
CA PHE A 105 14.64 12.07 16.38
C PHE A 105 13.66 11.16 15.63
N GLU A 106 14.11 10.44 14.60
CA GLU A 106 13.30 9.50 13.84
C GLU A 106 14.11 8.26 13.43
N LYS A 107 13.42 7.14 13.23
CA LYS A 107 13.98 5.98 12.49
C LYS A 107 13.26 5.83 11.16
N VAL A 108 13.99 5.55 10.09
CA VAL A 108 13.44 5.46 8.73
C VAL A 108 13.79 4.11 8.11
N GLY A 109 12.81 3.42 7.52
CA GLY A 109 13.03 2.17 6.81
C GLY A 109 12.11 2.00 5.61
N ASN A 110 12.52 1.18 4.64
CA ASN A 110 11.74 0.94 3.42
C ASN A 110 10.78 -0.23 3.62
N LEU A 111 9.49 -0.05 3.27
CA LEU A 111 8.49 -1.12 3.32
C LEU A 111 8.71 -2.21 2.25
N GLY A 112 9.61 -1.98 1.29
CA GLY A 112 9.80 -2.86 0.12
C GLY A 112 8.69 -2.77 -0.93
N ARG A 113 7.60 -2.07 -0.62
CA ARG A 113 6.42 -1.84 -1.48
C ARG A 113 5.94 -0.39 -1.34
N THR A 114 5.24 0.08 -2.35
CA THR A 114 4.58 1.39 -2.34
C THR A 114 3.15 1.23 -1.84
N LEU A 115 2.71 2.11 -0.95
CA LEU A 115 1.33 2.27 -0.53
C LEU A 115 0.74 3.56 -1.11
N THR A 116 -0.56 3.60 -1.29
CA THR A 116 -1.29 4.79 -1.72
C THR A 116 -1.28 5.85 -0.60
N SER A 117 -0.33 6.78 -0.67
CA SER A 117 -0.15 7.87 0.29
C SER A 117 -1.11 9.04 0.04
N GLY A 118 -1.63 9.62 1.12
CA GLY A 118 -2.36 10.88 1.14
C GLY A 118 -1.56 11.92 1.94
N GLU A 119 -0.42 12.33 1.40
CA GLU A 119 0.50 13.19 2.13
C GLU A 119 -0.06 14.60 2.32
N HIS A 120 0.06 15.11 3.54
CA HIS A 120 -0.35 16.46 3.89
C HIS A 120 0.62 17.01 4.93
N GLN A 121 0.74 18.34 4.96
CA GLN A 121 1.61 19.00 5.92
C GLN A 121 1.09 18.76 7.35
N MET A 122 1.96 18.24 8.21
CA MET A 122 1.66 17.98 9.61
C MET A 122 2.92 18.10 10.47
N THR A 123 2.75 18.28 11.79
CA THR A 123 3.83 18.20 12.77
C THR A 123 3.75 16.87 13.50
N THR A 124 4.82 16.10 13.44
CA THR A 124 4.95 14.83 14.15
C THR A 124 5.43 15.03 15.58
N HIS A 125 5.10 14.06 16.43
CA HIS A 125 5.51 14.01 17.82
C HIS A 125 6.00 12.61 18.17
N ASN A 126 6.57 12.49 19.36
CA ASN A 126 6.94 11.20 19.92
C ASN A 126 5.77 10.19 19.85
N GLY A 127 6.05 9.03 19.28
CA GLY A 127 5.09 7.94 19.07
C GLY A 127 4.30 8.03 17.76
N ASP A 128 4.46 9.07 16.94
CA ASP A 128 3.82 9.12 15.63
C ASP A 128 4.51 8.18 14.65
N ILE A 129 3.69 7.39 13.94
CA ILE A 129 4.13 6.54 12.83
C ILE A 129 3.57 7.14 11.55
N VAL A 130 4.43 7.36 10.57
CA VAL A 130 4.02 7.93 9.29
C VAL A 130 4.64 7.19 8.12
N LEU A 131 4.05 7.42 6.95
CA LEU A 131 4.59 7.05 5.66
C LEU A 131 5.10 8.31 4.95
N TYR A 132 6.33 8.23 4.45
CA TYR A 132 6.96 9.27 3.63
C TYR A 132 7.32 8.73 2.25
N ASN A 133 7.08 9.53 1.21
CA ASN A 133 7.27 9.18 -0.20
C ASN A 133 6.66 7.82 -0.55
N SER A 134 5.46 7.58 -0.01
CA SER A 134 4.64 6.39 -0.28
C SER A 134 5.23 5.02 0.13
N ARG A 135 6.48 4.94 0.62
CA ARG A 135 7.14 3.65 0.89
C ARG A 135 8.10 3.63 2.07
N GLN A 136 8.41 4.79 2.66
CA GLN A 136 9.28 4.86 3.82
C GLN A 136 8.44 4.88 5.09
N LEU A 137 8.59 3.87 5.93
CA LEU A 137 8.05 3.85 7.27
C LEU A 137 8.94 4.71 8.16
N VAL A 138 8.36 5.69 8.84
CA VAL A 138 9.08 6.58 9.76
C VAL A 138 8.51 6.45 11.17
N LEU A 139 9.40 6.21 12.12
CA LEU A 139 9.11 6.00 13.54
C LEU A 139 9.61 7.22 14.32
N PHE A 140 8.70 8.11 14.74
CA PHE A 140 9.10 9.33 15.45
C PHE A 140 9.29 9.11 16.95
N TYR A 141 10.40 9.62 17.48
CA TYR A 141 10.65 9.78 18.92
C TYR A 141 11.07 11.22 19.31
N GLY A 142 10.96 12.14 18.35
CA GLY A 142 10.97 13.59 18.50
C GLY A 142 9.92 14.24 17.59
N SER A 143 10.21 15.41 17.03
CA SER A 143 9.25 16.18 16.23
C SER A 143 9.88 16.71 14.95
N ASN A 144 9.08 16.73 13.88
CA ASN A 144 9.41 17.34 12.61
C ASN A 144 8.14 17.85 11.92
N THR A 145 8.25 18.82 11.03
CA THR A 145 7.14 19.32 10.23
C THR A 145 7.44 19.10 8.76
N TRP A 146 6.63 18.28 8.11
CA TRP A 146 6.75 18.00 6.68
C TRP A 146 5.43 17.48 6.11
N SER A 147 5.43 17.12 4.83
CA SER A 147 4.33 16.42 4.18
C SER A 147 4.44 14.91 4.42
N TYR A 148 3.47 14.34 5.15
CA TYR A 148 3.44 12.93 5.51
C TYR A 148 2.04 12.33 5.35
N THR A 149 1.95 11.01 5.21
CA THR A 149 0.70 10.28 5.46
C THR A 149 0.76 9.65 6.84
N LYS A 150 -0.08 10.10 7.77
CA LYS A 150 -0.11 9.51 9.12
C LYS A 150 -0.64 8.07 9.07
N ILE A 151 0.08 7.14 9.70
CA ILE A 151 -0.33 5.73 9.83
C ILE A 151 -1.01 5.50 11.17
N GLY A 152 -0.43 6.02 12.24
CA GLY A 152 -0.97 5.83 13.57
C GLY A 152 -0.13 6.46 14.67
N THR A 153 -0.51 6.16 15.90
CA THR A 153 0.18 6.66 17.09
C THR A 153 0.36 5.54 18.11
N VAL A 154 1.58 5.38 18.62
CA VAL A 154 1.91 4.46 19.69
C VAL A 154 1.25 4.89 20.99
N LYS A 155 0.69 3.93 21.75
CA LYS A 155 0.04 4.18 23.04
C LYS A 155 1.04 4.49 24.16
N ASP A 156 2.05 3.64 24.35
CA ASP A 156 3.10 3.86 25.35
C ASP A 156 4.27 4.67 24.75
N LYS A 157 4.13 5.99 24.82
CA LYS A 157 5.08 6.93 24.20
C LYS A 157 6.39 7.06 24.97
N GLU A 158 6.38 6.88 26.28
CA GLU A 158 7.58 7.04 27.10
C GLU A 158 8.54 5.86 26.88
N ASN A 159 8.02 4.62 26.96
CA ASN A 159 8.82 3.44 26.67
C ASN A 159 9.27 3.40 25.20
N TRP A 160 8.39 3.79 24.27
CA TRP A 160 8.73 3.90 22.85
C TRP A 160 9.96 4.78 22.59
N LYS A 161 9.98 5.97 23.19
CA LYS A 161 11.10 6.91 23.05
C LYS A 161 12.38 6.35 23.64
N GLN A 162 12.29 5.70 24.80
CA GLN A 162 13.44 5.11 25.46
C GLN A 162 14.06 4.02 24.58
N VAL A 163 13.25 3.04 24.15
CA VAL A 163 13.70 1.91 23.33
C VAL A 163 14.34 2.37 22.02
N LEU A 164 13.73 3.32 21.31
CA LEU A 164 14.29 3.81 20.04
C LEU A 164 15.62 4.57 20.21
N LYS A 165 15.81 5.28 21.32
CA LYS A 165 17.08 5.96 21.63
C LYS A 165 18.18 4.96 21.99
N GLU A 166 17.85 3.91 22.74
CA GLU A 166 18.81 2.90 23.19
C GLU A 166 19.21 1.93 22.08
N ALA A 167 18.34 1.70 21.09
CA ALA A 167 18.56 0.75 19.99
C ALA A 167 19.67 1.15 18.99
N GLY A 168 20.30 2.33 19.12
CA GLY A 168 21.44 2.73 18.32
C GLY A 168 21.11 3.15 16.88
N GLN A 169 22.06 2.96 15.96
CA GLN A 169 21.96 3.46 14.57
C GLN A 169 20.99 2.69 13.69
N SER A 170 20.78 1.39 13.94
CA SER A 170 19.94 0.54 13.09
C SER A 170 19.26 -0.51 13.95
N LEU A 171 17.97 -0.74 13.72
CA LEU A 171 17.21 -1.80 14.39
C LEU A 171 16.19 -2.41 13.44
N THR A 172 15.77 -3.62 13.73
CA THR A 172 14.71 -4.29 12.98
C THR A 172 13.41 -4.24 13.75
N VAL A 173 12.35 -3.74 13.12
CA VAL A 173 10.99 -3.80 13.65
C VAL A 173 10.18 -4.86 12.93
N ARG A 174 9.27 -5.51 13.65
CA ARG A 174 8.29 -6.43 13.09
C ARG A 174 6.89 -5.92 13.38
N LEU A 175 6.09 -5.71 12.34
CA LEU A 175 4.70 -5.27 12.43
C LEU A 175 3.79 -6.51 12.33
N THR A 176 2.75 -6.56 13.15
CA THR A 176 1.70 -7.59 13.11
C THR A 176 0.33 -6.96 13.30
N LEU A 177 -0.72 -7.64 12.85
CA LEU A 177 -2.06 -7.35 13.34
C LEU A 177 -2.07 -7.56 14.87
N SER A 178 -2.82 -6.71 15.58
CA SER A 178 -3.08 -6.97 16.99
C SER A 178 -4.03 -8.17 17.11
N GLU A 179 -3.72 -9.12 17.99
CA GLU A 179 -4.62 -10.22 18.26
C GLU A 179 -5.88 -9.66 18.93
N ILE A 180 -7.04 -9.89 18.29
CA ILE A 180 -8.32 -9.66 18.94
C ILE A 180 -8.51 -10.86 19.87
N LEU A 181 -8.36 -10.65 21.18
CA LEU A 181 -8.82 -11.62 22.17
C LEU A 181 -10.35 -11.69 22.02
N GLU A 182 -10.85 -12.76 21.41
CA GLU A 182 -12.27 -13.12 21.43
C GLU A 182 -12.68 -13.67 22.80
#